data_AF-A0A7J4VMJ7-F1
#
_entry.id   AF-A0A7J4VMJ7-F1
#
_cell.length_a   1.000
_cell.length_b   1.000
_cell.length_c   1.000
_cell.angle_alpha   90.00
_cell.angle_beta   90.00
_cell.angle_gamma   90.00
#
_symmetry.space_group_name_H-M   'P 1'
#
loop_
_entity.id
_entity.type
_entity.pdbx_description
1 polymer ?
#
loop_
_entity_poly.entity_id
_entity_poly.type
_entity_poly.pdbx_seq_one_letter_code
_entity_poly.pdbx_strand_id
1 'polypeptide(L)'
;MKHQYEPRVLALDDKQLEHFVKDWVASRVLEYRQWQRWGETGDLGRDVVGYVTDNRHEGPWDNFQCKQLKKRLSLGNAFLELGKIFKHSADGAYSLPRRYTFVAPRGVARGVQELVSHPEAFRTAVIQRWDELIARRLVEKTTIPLSTEIKAKIDEFDFKNIDWLDAEKLVADPYCLRVLVGWFDADPGRAPRGSVPTDLQATESVYVSQLLHIYAERSRQTFRDSSDALSHPDHGDHFRDQRIRFFDAMEFERFYRDSTPLDYVDTFKHEVYSGVIDTHRRQHKDCLGRAEHLLDSPINVSRELRRFSPKRRRQVPGAIK
;
A
#
# COMPACT_ATOMS: atom_id res chain seq x y z
N MET A 1 -13.23 7.95 2.24
CA MET A 1 -11.98 8.64 2.66
C MET A 1 -10.95 8.74 1.54
N LYS A 2 -10.63 7.67 0.79
CA LYS A 2 -9.54 7.73 -0.22
C LYS A 2 -9.81 8.66 -1.43
N HIS A 3 -11.06 8.81 -1.87
CA HIS A 3 -11.44 9.68 -2.99
C HIS A 3 -11.03 11.16 -2.83
N GLN A 4 -10.82 11.64 -1.60
CA GLN A 4 -10.39 13.02 -1.37
C GLN A 4 -8.95 13.32 -1.87
N TYR A 5 -8.17 12.28 -2.19
CA TYR A 5 -6.80 12.43 -2.69
C TYR A 5 -6.71 12.44 -4.22
N GLU A 6 -7.80 12.20 -4.95
CA GLU A 6 -7.82 12.32 -6.42
C GLU A 6 -7.30 13.68 -6.91
N PRO A 7 -7.71 14.83 -6.33
CA PRO A 7 -7.17 16.13 -6.73
C PRO A 7 -5.67 16.28 -6.50
N ARG A 8 -5.09 15.56 -5.52
CA ARG A 8 -3.65 15.59 -5.23
C ARG A 8 -2.87 14.83 -6.30
N VAL A 9 -3.35 13.65 -6.70
CA VAL A 9 -2.78 12.88 -7.82
C VAL A 9 -2.88 13.66 -9.14
N LEU A 10 -4.01 14.34 -9.37
CA LEU A 10 -4.23 15.21 -10.54
C LEU A 10 -3.33 16.46 -10.57
N ALA A 11 -2.74 16.85 -9.43
CA ALA A 11 -1.87 18.01 -9.31
C ALA A 11 -0.38 17.69 -9.44
N LEU A 12 0.00 16.40 -9.45
CA LEU A 12 1.37 15.97 -9.71
C LEU A 12 1.83 16.43 -11.10
N ASP A 13 3.13 16.63 -11.29
CA ASP A 13 3.75 16.70 -12.61
C ASP A 13 4.05 15.30 -13.19
N ASP A 14 4.52 15.24 -14.44
CA ASP A 14 4.85 13.99 -15.15
C ASP A 14 5.82 13.11 -14.35
N LYS A 15 6.91 13.70 -13.83
CA LYS A 15 7.94 12.95 -13.09
C LYS A 15 7.41 12.50 -11.75
N GLN A 16 6.66 13.34 -11.06
CA GLN A 16 6.06 13.01 -9.78
C GLN A 16 5.05 11.87 -9.91
N LEU A 17 4.25 11.84 -10.99
CA LEU A 17 3.35 10.71 -11.25
C LEU A 17 4.14 9.40 -11.39
N GLU A 18 5.23 9.38 -12.16
CA GLU A 18 6.03 8.16 -12.28
C GLU A 18 6.63 7.70 -10.94
N HIS A 19 7.14 8.63 -10.12
CA HIS A 19 7.66 8.28 -8.80
C HIS A 19 6.56 7.76 -7.87
N PHE A 20 5.37 8.38 -7.92
CA PHE A 20 4.20 7.93 -7.17
C PHE A 20 3.78 6.52 -7.58
N VAL A 21 3.68 6.26 -8.90
CA VAL A 21 3.32 4.94 -9.44
C VAL A 21 4.40 3.91 -9.10
N LYS A 22 5.67 4.28 -9.16
CA LYS A 22 6.80 3.43 -8.74
C LYS A 22 6.68 3.03 -7.26
N ASP A 23 6.35 3.95 -6.36
CA ASP A 23 6.12 3.63 -4.95
C ASP A 23 4.87 2.74 -4.73
N TRP A 24 3.84 2.91 -5.56
CA TRP A 24 2.65 2.04 -5.58
C TRP A 24 2.94 0.64 -6.12
N VAL A 25 3.77 0.50 -7.17
CA VAL A 25 4.23 -0.81 -7.63
C VAL A 25 5.12 -1.46 -6.56
N ALA A 26 5.95 -0.67 -5.87
CA ALA A 26 6.80 -1.14 -4.78
C ALA A 26 6.03 -1.68 -3.58
N SER A 27 4.82 -1.18 -3.31
CA SER A 27 3.97 -1.69 -2.23
C SER A 27 3.29 -3.03 -2.55
N ARG A 28 3.31 -3.48 -3.81
CA ARG A 28 2.73 -4.76 -4.27
C ARG A 28 3.72 -5.92 -4.17
N VAL A 29 4.34 -6.08 -2.99
CA VAL A 29 5.41 -7.07 -2.74
C VAL A 29 5.01 -8.54 -2.91
N LEU A 30 3.70 -8.83 -2.91
CA LEU A 30 3.17 -10.17 -3.20
C LEU A 30 3.12 -10.46 -4.70
N GLU A 31 3.11 -9.43 -5.54
CA GLU A 31 3.00 -9.56 -7.00
C GLU A 31 4.33 -9.32 -7.72
N TYR A 32 5.13 -8.37 -7.22
CA TYR A 32 6.39 -8.00 -7.85
C TYR A 32 7.57 -8.27 -6.93
N ARG A 33 8.55 -9.02 -7.45
CA ARG A 33 9.85 -9.28 -6.81
C ARG A 33 10.75 -8.05 -6.87
N GLN A 34 10.72 -7.35 -8.00
CA GLN A 34 11.51 -6.16 -8.26
C GLN A 34 10.67 -5.16 -9.05
N TRP A 35 11.04 -3.89 -8.99
CA TRP A 35 10.40 -2.81 -9.73
C TRP A 35 11.44 -1.80 -10.18
N GLN A 36 11.15 -1.06 -11.24
CA GLN A 36 12.08 -0.06 -11.77
C GLN A 36 11.33 1.09 -12.46
N ARG A 37 11.79 2.33 -12.22
CA ARG A 37 11.41 3.50 -13.02
C ARG A 37 12.45 3.70 -14.11
N TRP A 38 11.99 3.83 -15.35
CA TRP A 38 12.80 3.95 -16.55
C TRP A 38 12.74 5.35 -17.18
N GLY A 39 11.92 6.27 -16.65
CA GLY A 39 11.58 7.60 -17.21
C GLY A 39 12.73 8.61 -17.33
N GLU A 40 13.74 8.23 -18.08
CA GLU A 40 14.86 9.01 -18.59
C GLU A 40 15.08 8.68 -20.07
N THR A 41 15.99 9.39 -20.73
CA THR A 41 16.30 9.14 -22.15
C THR A 41 16.74 7.68 -22.35
N GLY A 42 16.07 6.96 -23.26
CA GLY A 42 16.35 5.55 -23.52
C GLY A 42 15.45 4.57 -22.78
N ASP A 43 14.32 5.04 -22.25
CA ASP A 43 13.29 4.21 -21.61
C ASP A 43 12.68 3.13 -22.53
N LEU A 44 12.76 3.34 -23.85
CA LEU A 44 12.18 2.51 -24.91
C LEU A 44 10.67 2.29 -24.72
N GLY A 45 9.95 3.28 -24.18
CA GLY A 45 8.50 3.19 -23.96
C GLY A 45 8.08 2.47 -22.67
N ARG A 46 8.94 2.43 -21.66
CA ARG A 46 8.61 1.93 -20.32
C ARG A 46 8.74 3.07 -19.32
N ASP A 47 7.73 3.36 -18.52
CA ASP A 47 7.87 4.37 -17.46
C ASP A 47 8.15 3.70 -16.12
N VAL A 48 7.24 2.85 -15.66
CA VAL A 48 7.41 2.04 -14.44
C VAL A 48 7.14 0.58 -14.77
N VAL A 49 8.04 -0.28 -14.30
CA VAL A 49 7.97 -1.74 -14.54
C VAL A 49 7.87 -2.47 -13.21
N GLY A 50 6.99 -3.47 -13.16
CA GLY A 50 6.95 -4.49 -12.11
C GLY A 50 7.43 -5.84 -12.64
N TYR A 51 8.50 -6.39 -12.07
CA TYR A 51 9.03 -7.71 -12.41
C TYR A 51 8.48 -8.78 -11.47
N VAL A 52 7.85 -9.80 -12.03
CA VAL A 52 7.21 -10.88 -11.25
C VAL A 52 8.25 -11.90 -10.76
N THR A 53 9.40 -11.98 -11.42
CA THR A 53 10.50 -12.90 -11.11
C THR A 53 11.85 -12.20 -11.21
N ASP A 54 12.91 -12.85 -10.75
CA ASP A 54 14.27 -12.35 -10.85
C ASP A 54 14.82 -12.35 -12.29
N ASN A 55 14.12 -12.99 -13.24
CA ASN A 55 14.47 -12.98 -14.67
C ASN A 55 14.10 -11.67 -15.38
N ARG A 56 13.46 -10.72 -14.69
CA ARG A 56 13.16 -9.37 -15.20
C ARG A 56 12.48 -9.39 -16.58
N HIS A 57 13.05 -8.71 -17.59
CA HIS A 57 12.52 -8.64 -18.96
C HIS A 57 12.68 -9.93 -19.76
N GLU A 58 13.42 -10.91 -19.26
CA GLU A 58 13.46 -12.28 -19.79
C GLU A 58 12.38 -13.18 -19.16
N GLY A 59 11.71 -12.69 -18.10
CA GLY A 59 10.55 -13.31 -17.47
C GLY A 59 9.29 -12.44 -17.57
N PRO A 60 8.21 -12.81 -16.85
CA PRO A 60 6.98 -12.02 -16.82
C PRO A 60 7.19 -10.66 -16.12
N TRP A 61 6.77 -9.60 -16.78
CA TRP A 61 6.84 -8.22 -16.29
C TRP A 61 5.61 -7.42 -16.72
N ASP A 62 5.21 -6.43 -15.93
CA ASP A 62 4.08 -5.54 -16.25
C ASP A 62 4.59 -4.11 -16.50
N ASN A 63 4.01 -3.43 -17.48
CA ASN A 63 4.32 -2.04 -17.80
C ASN A 63 3.23 -1.10 -17.30
N PHE A 64 3.63 -0.03 -16.62
CA PHE A 64 2.76 1.05 -16.19
C PHE A 64 3.18 2.34 -16.88
N GLN A 65 2.51 2.67 -17.99
CA GLN A 65 2.79 3.86 -18.78
C GLN A 65 2.05 5.07 -18.19
N CYS A 66 2.80 5.97 -17.57
CA CYS A 66 2.32 7.18 -16.91
C CYS A 66 2.08 8.31 -17.92
N LYS A 67 0.91 8.97 -17.83
CA LYS A 67 0.54 10.11 -18.68
C LYS A 67 -0.18 11.18 -17.86
N GLN A 68 0.59 12.11 -17.29
CA GLN A 68 0.06 13.23 -16.52
C GLN A 68 -0.34 14.41 -17.43
N LEU A 69 -1.38 14.18 -18.23
CA LEU A 69 -1.83 15.13 -19.24
C LEU A 69 -2.86 16.12 -18.69
N LYS A 70 -2.94 17.32 -19.29
CA LYS A 70 -4.00 18.31 -19.00
C LYS A 70 -5.40 17.87 -19.44
N LYS A 71 -5.47 16.90 -20.36
CA LYS A 71 -6.71 16.33 -20.92
C LYS A 71 -6.65 14.81 -20.82
N ARG A 72 -7.77 14.14 -21.08
CA ARG A 72 -7.81 12.67 -21.19
C ARG A 72 -6.82 12.16 -22.23
N LEU A 73 -6.23 10.99 -21.99
CA LEU A 73 -5.34 10.34 -22.95
C LEU A 73 -6.09 10.08 -24.26
N SER A 74 -5.63 10.70 -25.35
CA SER A 74 -6.26 10.56 -26.66
C SER A 74 -5.97 9.19 -27.26
N LEU A 75 -6.82 8.77 -28.20
CA LEU A 75 -6.65 7.52 -28.93
C LEU A 75 -5.30 7.46 -29.67
N GLY A 76 -4.94 8.54 -30.39
CA GLY A 76 -3.68 8.62 -31.11
C GLY A 76 -2.45 8.58 -30.20
N ASN A 77 -2.54 9.10 -28.96
CA ASN A 77 -1.43 8.99 -28.00
C ASN A 77 -1.37 7.58 -27.40
N ALA A 78 -2.50 6.98 -27.03
CA ALA A 78 -2.52 5.61 -26.52
C ALA A 78 -1.92 4.62 -27.54
N PHE A 79 -2.28 4.75 -28.81
CA PHE A 79 -1.74 3.93 -29.90
C PHE A 79 -0.25 4.14 -30.09
N LEU A 80 0.23 5.39 -29.99
CA LEU A 80 1.64 5.69 -30.10
C LEU A 80 2.47 5.00 -29.00
N GLU A 81 2.00 5.02 -27.74
CA GLU A 81 2.74 4.36 -26.65
C GLU A 81 2.77 2.84 -26.79
N LEU A 82 1.65 2.21 -27.19
CA LEU A 82 1.63 0.78 -27.51
C LEU A 82 2.57 0.46 -28.68
N GLY A 83 2.57 1.31 -29.71
CA GLY A 83 3.48 1.17 -30.85
C GLY A 83 4.95 1.12 -30.45
N LYS A 84 5.36 1.90 -29.43
CA LYS A 84 6.72 1.84 -28.88
C LYS A 84 7.03 0.47 -28.29
N ILE A 85 6.12 -0.08 -27.48
CA ILE A 85 6.28 -1.42 -26.89
C ILE A 85 6.47 -2.49 -27.97
N PHE A 86 5.59 -2.51 -28.97
CA PHE A 86 5.66 -3.52 -30.02
C PHE A 86 6.93 -3.38 -30.86
N LYS A 87 7.29 -2.14 -31.22
CA LYS A 87 8.52 -1.85 -31.97
C LYS A 87 9.76 -2.31 -31.20
N HIS A 88 9.89 -1.93 -29.95
CA HIS A 88 11.09 -2.26 -29.16
C HIS A 88 11.15 -3.75 -28.77
N SER A 89 10.00 -4.41 -28.61
CA SER A 89 9.99 -5.86 -28.45
C SER A 89 10.37 -6.58 -29.75
N ALA A 90 9.95 -6.08 -30.91
CA ALA A 90 10.36 -6.61 -32.22
C ALA A 90 11.86 -6.44 -32.47
N ASP A 91 12.45 -5.34 -31.99
CA ASP A 91 13.90 -5.11 -32.02
C ASP A 91 14.69 -6.01 -31.03
N GLY A 92 14.00 -6.81 -30.21
CA GLY A 92 14.63 -7.68 -29.21
C GLY A 92 15.09 -6.97 -27.94
N ALA A 93 14.66 -5.73 -27.69
CA ALA A 93 15.04 -5.00 -26.47
C ALA A 93 14.45 -5.64 -25.19
N TYR A 94 13.31 -6.33 -25.32
CA TYR A 94 12.64 -7.06 -24.24
C TYR A 94 11.51 -7.96 -24.78
N SER A 95 11.11 -8.96 -23.96
CA SER A 95 9.86 -9.72 -24.18
C SER A 95 8.63 -8.83 -24.00
N LEU A 96 7.50 -9.18 -24.61
CA LEU A 96 6.24 -8.46 -24.39
C LEU A 96 5.85 -8.48 -22.90
N PRO A 97 5.30 -7.38 -22.35
CA PRO A 97 4.83 -7.39 -20.98
C PRO A 97 3.65 -8.36 -20.82
N ARG A 98 3.50 -8.94 -19.63
CA ARG A 98 2.32 -9.71 -19.24
C ARG A 98 1.09 -8.81 -19.16
N ARG A 99 1.23 -7.57 -18.67
CA ARG A 99 0.18 -6.54 -18.64
C ARG A 99 0.71 -5.18 -19.06
N TYR A 100 -0.14 -4.41 -19.74
CA TYR A 100 0.15 -3.03 -20.10
C TYR A 100 -0.94 -2.11 -19.55
N THR A 101 -0.59 -1.23 -18.62
CA THR A 101 -1.55 -0.32 -17.99
C THR A 101 -1.22 1.13 -18.29
N PHE A 102 -2.18 1.86 -18.87
CA PHE A 102 -2.10 3.31 -18.95
C PHE A 102 -2.43 3.92 -17.58
N VAL A 103 -1.46 4.52 -16.90
CA VAL A 103 -1.72 5.32 -15.71
C VAL A 103 -1.93 6.77 -16.13
N ALA A 104 -3.19 7.15 -16.33
CA ALA A 104 -3.59 8.45 -16.82
C ALA A 104 -4.57 9.08 -15.82
N PRO A 105 -4.13 9.92 -14.86
CA PRO A 105 -4.98 10.38 -13.76
C PRO A 105 -6.27 11.09 -14.17
N ARG A 106 -6.29 11.77 -15.33
CA ARG A 106 -7.52 12.36 -15.90
C ARG A 106 -8.42 11.37 -16.66
N GLY A 107 -8.02 10.11 -16.74
CA GLY A 107 -8.63 9.05 -17.53
C GLY A 107 -8.23 9.07 -19.00
N VAL A 108 -8.81 8.12 -19.73
CA VAL A 108 -8.61 7.94 -21.17
C VAL A 108 -9.84 8.40 -21.96
N ALA A 109 -9.66 8.77 -23.22
CA ALA A 109 -10.76 9.18 -24.08
C ALA A 109 -11.74 8.02 -24.33
N ARG A 110 -13.01 8.31 -24.64
CA ARG A 110 -14.07 7.30 -24.83
C ARG A 110 -13.67 6.20 -25.83
N GLY A 111 -13.03 6.56 -26.94
CA GLY A 111 -12.58 5.58 -27.92
C GLY A 111 -11.50 4.63 -27.38
N VAL A 112 -10.66 5.07 -26.44
CA VAL A 112 -9.71 4.17 -25.76
C VAL A 112 -10.46 3.23 -24.80
N GLN A 113 -11.42 3.76 -24.03
CA GLN A 113 -12.25 2.95 -23.12
C GLN A 113 -13.01 1.85 -23.88
N GLU A 114 -13.61 2.21 -25.01
CA GLU A 114 -14.36 1.30 -25.87
C GLU A 114 -13.48 0.18 -26.42
N LEU A 115 -12.26 0.50 -26.89
CA LEU A 115 -11.33 -0.50 -27.39
C LEU A 115 -10.78 -1.40 -26.28
N VAL A 116 -10.46 -0.86 -25.10
CA VAL A 116 -10.03 -1.69 -23.95
C VAL A 116 -11.12 -2.72 -23.59
N SER A 117 -12.39 -2.35 -23.66
CA SER A 117 -13.52 -3.28 -23.45
C SER A 117 -13.73 -4.29 -24.59
N HIS A 118 -13.08 -4.13 -25.74
CA HIS A 118 -13.20 -5.01 -26.92
C HIS A 118 -11.81 -5.38 -27.47
N PRO A 119 -11.07 -6.31 -26.81
CA PRO A 119 -9.68 -6.61 -27.09
C PRO A 119 -9.35 -6.92 -28.57
N GLU A 120 -10.17 -7.73 -29.24
CA GLU A 120 -9.95 -8.06 -30.67
C GLU A 120 -10.16 -6.85 -31.59
N ALA A 121 -11.15 -5.99 -31.28
CA ALA A 121 -11.35 -4.75 -32.00
C ALA A 121 -10.18 -3.79 -31.77
N PHE A 122 -9.60 -3.77 -30.56
CA PHE A 122 -8.41 -2.99 -30.25
C PHE A 122 -7.21 -3.47 -31.08
N ARG A 123 -6.89 -4.76 -31.07
CA ARG A 123 -5.81 -5.31 -31.88
C ARG A 123 -5.97 -4.95 -33.35
N THR A 124 -7.17 -5.16 -33.89
CA THR A 124 -7.50 -4.84 -35.29
C THR A 124 -7.29 -3.35 -35.58
N ALA A 125 -7.74 -2.47 -34.70
CA ALA A 125 -7.61 -1.03 -34.85
C ALA A 125 -6.14 -0.57 -34.82
N VAL A 126 -5.30 -1.14 -33.96
CA VAL A 126 -3.85 -0.82 -33.91
C VAL A 126 -3.18 -1.16 -35.23
N ILE A 127 -3.49 -2.32 -35.82
CA ILE A 127 -2.95 -2.75 -37.12
C ILE A 127 -3.43 -1.82 -38.24
N GLN A 128 -4.76 -1.62 -38.34
CA GLN A 128 -5.36 -0.84 -39.44
C GLN A 128 -4.97 0.64 -39.41
N ARG A 129 -4.71 1.20 -38.23
CA ARG A 129 -4.41 2.63 -38.05
C ARG A 129 -2.94 2.88 -37.74
N TRP A 130 -2.06 1.90 -37.94
CA TRP A 130 -0.64 2.03 -37.68
C TRP A 130 -0.02 3.21 -38.45
N ASP A 131 -0.23 3.25 -39.77
CA ASP A 131 0.37 4.27 -40.63
C ASP A 131 -0.15 5.69 -40.32
N GLU A 132 -1.43 5.79 -39.95
CA GLU A 132 -2.10 7.05 -39.60
C GLU A 132 -1.63 7.59 -38.25
N LEU A 133 -1.63 6.75 -37.20
CA LEU A 133 -1.52 7.19 -35.81
C LEU A 133 -0.16 6.94 -35.17
N ILE A 134 0.64 6.02 -35.70
CA ILE A 134 1.84 5.48 -35.05
C ILE A 134 3.10 5.72 -35.90
N ALA A 135 3.11 5.25 -37.15
CA ALA A 135 4.33 5.09 -37.97
C ALA A 135 5.21 6.35 -38.04
N ARG A 136 4.59 7.53 -38.22
CA ARG A 136 5.30 8.81 -38.37
C ARG A 136 5.66 9.50 -37.05
N ARG A 137 5.26 8.93 -35.93
CA ARG A 137 5.32 9.56 -34.59
C ARG A 137 6.21 8.78 -33.61
N LEU A 138 6.64 7.58 -33.96
CA LEU A 138 7.50 6.74 -33.11
C LEU A 138 8.90 7.31 -32.95
N VAL A 139 9.51 7.75 -34.04
CA VAL A 139 10.88 8.28 -34.06
C VAL A 139 10.89 9.60 -34.82
N GLU A 140 11.51 10.62 -34.25
CA GLU A 140 11.60 11.93 -34.90
C GLU A 140 12.24 11.79 -36.29
N LYS A 141 11.64 12.44 -37.29
CA LYS A 141 12.12 12.47 -38.69
C LYS A 141 12.21 11.10 -39.39
N THR A 142 11.65 10.04 -38.82
CA THR A 142 11.66 8.69 -39.39
C THR A 142 10.25 8.11 -39.40
N THR A 143 9.85 7.49 -40.51
CA THR A 143 8.59 6.74 -40.58
C THR A 143 8.89 5.26 -40.38
N ILE A 144 8.30 4.66 -39.35
CA ILE A 144 8.43 3.24 -39.03
C ILE A 144 7.18 2.52 -39.55
N PRO A 145 7.23 1.88 -40.74
CA PRO A 145 6.08 1.16 -41.27
C PRO A 145 5.76 -0.05 -40.39
N LEU A 146 4.54 -0.58 -40.53
CA LEU A 146 4.16 -1.82 -39.89
C LEU A 146 4.92 -2.99 -40.54
N SER A 147 6.09 -3.32 -40.01
CA SER A 147 6.88 -4.47 -40.48
C SER A 147 6.24 -5.80 -40.07
N THR A 148 6.67 -6.89 -40.71
CA THR A 148 6.22 -8.25 -40.37
C THR A 148 6.55 -8.61 -38.92
N GLU A 149 7.70 -8.16 -38.41
CA GLU A 149 8.16 -8.42 -37.04
C GLU A 149 7.31 -7.66 -36.01
N ILE A 150 7.02 -6.37 -36.26
CA ILE A 150 6.13 -5.58 -35.39
C ILE A 150 4.72 -6.16 -35.40
N LYS A 151 4.20 -6.51 -36.59
CA LYS A 151 2.88 -7.14 -36.70
C LYS A 151 2.83 -8.46 -35.93
N ALA A 152 3.88 -9.29 -36.02
CA ALA A 152 3.97 -10.52 -35.25
C ALA A 152 3.89 -10.26 -33.74
N LYS A 153 4.54 -9.19 -33.22
CA LYS A 153 4.41 -8.79 -31.81
C LYS A 153 3.02 -8.30 -31.42
N ILE A 154 2.34 -7.58 -32.30
CA ILE A 154 0.94 -7.19 -32.09
C ILE A 154 0.04 -8.44 -32.07
N ASP A 155 0.31 -9.41 -32.92
CA ASP A 155 -0.46 -10.66 -33.02
C ASP A 155 -0.19 -11.61 -31.84
N GLU A 156 1.01 -11.59 -31.27
CA GLU A 156 1.43 -12.37 -30.11
C GLU A 156 0.83 -11.83 -28.79
N PHE A 157 0.63 -10.52 -28.68
CA PHE A 157 0.19 -9.87 -27.45
C PHE A 157 -1.31 -10.09 -27.19
N ASP A 158 -1.66 -10.55 -25.97
CA ASP A 158 -3.06 -10.66 -25.55
C ASP A 158 -3.61 -9.30 -25.08
N PHE A 159 -4.42 -8.68 -25.94
CA PHE A 159 -5.03 -7.37 -25.70
C PHE A 159 -6.01 -7.34 -24.51
N LYS A 160 -6.43 -8.50 -23.96
CA LYS A 160 -7.17 -8.54 -22.68
C LYS A 160 -6.35 -8.01 -21.51
N ASN A 161 -5.03 -7.96 -21.65
CA ASN A 161 -4.10 -7.49 -20.62
C ASN A 161 -3.76 -5.99 -20.75
N ILE A 162 -4.53 -5.24 -21.55
CA ILE A 162 -4.47 -3.77 -21.57
C ILE A 162 -5.53 -3.22 -20.64
N ASP A 163 -5.15 -2.30 -19.75
CA ASP A 163 -6.10 -1.57 -18.89
C ASP A 163 -5.65 -0.11 -18.70
N TRP A 164 -6.46 0.68 -17.99
CA TRP A 164 -6.09 2.01 -17.52
C TRP A 164 -6.49 2.26 -16.07
N LEU A 165 -5.68 3.07 -15.41
CA LEU A 165 -5.94 3.63 -14.09
C LEU A 165 -6.06 5.14 -14.22
N ASP A 166 -7.20 5.67 -13.81
CA ASP A 166 -7.38 7.09 -13.52
C ASP A 166 -7.10 7.36 -12.03
N ALA A 167 -7.21 8.62 -11.63
CA ALA A 167 -6.95 9.01 -10.24
C ALA A 167 -7.86 8.26 -9.27
N GLU A 168 -9.14 8.10 -9.59
CA GLU A 168 -10.12 7.40 -8.76
C GLU A 168 -9.74 5.94 -8.53
N LYS A 169 -9.50 5.18 -9.61
CA LYS A 169 -9.07 3.77 -9.51
C LYS A 169 -7.74 3.65 -8.77
N LEU A 170 -6.78 4.52 -9.06
CA LEU A 170 -5.46 4.48 -8.44
C LEU A 170 -5.52 4.75 -6.93
N VAL A 171 -6.29 5.74 -6.46
CA VAL A 171 -6.42 6.01 -5.02
C VAL A 171 -7.28 4.97 -4.31
N ALA A 172 -8.22 4.33 -5.01
CA ALA A 172 -9.06 3.28 -4.45
C ALA A 172 -8.27 1.98 -4.20
N ASP A 173 -7.23 1.72 -5.00
CA ASP A 173 -6.40 0.53 -4.90
C ASP A 173 -5.90 0.29 -3.46
N PRO A 174 -6.02 -0.94 -2.92
CA PRO A 174 -5.61 -1.26 -1.56
C PRO A 174 -4.14 -0.94 -1.27
N TYR A 175 -3.25 -1.17 -2.24
CA TYR A 175 -1.81 -0.97 -2.10
C TYR A 175 -1.40 0.52 -2.16
N CYS A 176 -2.32 1.40 -2.57
CA CYS A 176 -2.07 2.83 -2.69
C CYS A 176 -2.17 3.57 -1.35
N LEU A 177 -2.83 3.01 -0.33
CA LEU A 177 -3.04 3.71 0.94
C LEU A 177 -1.72 4.19 1.56
N ARG A 178 -0.74 3.29 1.62
CA ARG A 178 0.61 3.60 2.10
C ARG A 178 1.29 4.73 1.34
N VAL A 179 1.16 4.72 0.02
CA VAL A 179 1.76 5.72 -0.87
C VAL A 179 1.11 7.08 -0.64
N LEU A 180 -0.22 7.11 -0.47
CA LEU A 180 -0.95 8.32 -0.13
C LEU A 180 -0.53 8.90 1.22
N VAL A 181 -0.22 8.07 2.22
CA VAL A 181 0.32 8.54 3.50
C VAL A 181 1.68 9.20 3.29
N GLY A 182 2.60 8.55 2.57
CA GLY A 182 3.95 9.08 2.35
C GLY A 182 3.99 10.35 1.48
N TRP A 183 3.12 10.45 0.47
CA TRP A 183 3.13 11.57 -0.48
C TRP A 183 2.29 12.77 -0.06
N PHE A 184 1.17 12.52 0.63
CA PHE A 184 0.13 13.54 0.86
C PHE A 184 -0.31 13.64 2.32
N ASP A 185 0.44 13.03 3.25
CA ASP A 185 0.07 12.92 4.66
C ASP A 185 -1.36 12.42 4.84
N ALA A 186 -1.74 11.43 4.02
CA ALA A 186 -3.08 10.89 4.07
C ALA A 186 -3.39 10.33 5.47
N ASP A 187 -4.65 10.45 5.88
CA ASP A 187 -5.11 9.77 7.09
C ASP A 187 -5.44 8.31 6.68
N PRO A 188 -4.66 7.31 7.13
CA PRO A 188 -4.96 5.91 6.87
C PRO A 188 -6.27 5.49 7.54
N GLY A 189 -6.77 6.29 8.49
CA GLY A 189 -7.93 6.01 9.30
C GLY A 189 -7.56 5.36 10.63
N ARG A 190 -8.59 4.91 11.34
CA ARG A 190 -8.42 4.24 12.62
C ARG A 190 -8.20 2.75 12.39
N ALA A 191 -7.18 2.20 13.05
CA ALA A 191 -7.00 0.75 13.10
C ALA A 191 -8.28 0.05 13.59
N PRO A 192 -8.65 -1.11 13.00
CA PRO A 192 -9.72 -1.93 13.52
C PRO A 192 -9.36 -2.45 14.92
N ARG A 193 -10.37 -2.94 15.64
CA ARG A 193 -10.12 -3.62 16.92
C ARG A 193 -9.53 -5.00 16.67
N GLY A 194 -8.66 -5.43 17.58
CA GLY A 194 -8.19 -6.79 17.61
C GLY A 194 -9.33 -7.75 17.93
N SER A 195 -9.30 -8.93 17.31
CA SER A 195 -10.15 -10.04 17.70
C SER A 195 -9.43 -10.83 18.78
N VAL A 196 -10.05 -10.98 19.95
CA VAL A 196 -9.51 -11.77 21.07
C VAL A 196 -10.03 -13.20 20.95
N PRO A 197 -9.15 -14.19 20.70
CA PRO A 197 -9.57 -15.59 20.66
C PRO A 197 -9.96 -16.09 22.05
N THR A 198 -10.93 -17.00 22.12
CA THR A 198 -11.32 -17.65 23.38
C THR A 198 -10.10 -18.31 24.03
N ASP A 199 -9.40 -19.13 23.24
CA ASP A 199 -8.21 -19.86 23.67
C ASP A 199 -6.96 -19.01 23.59
N LEU A 200 -6.03 -19.24 24.52
CA LEU A 200 -4.73 -18.59 24.51
C LEU A 200 -3.95 -18.91 23.24
N GLN A 201 -3.41 -17.87 22.62
CA GLN A 201 -2.54 -18.01 21.46
C GLN A 201 -1.07 -18.04 21.87
N ALA A 202 -0.23 -18.73 21.09
CA ALA A 202 1.22 -18.73 21.32
C ALA A 202 1.82 -17.31 21.30
N THR A 203 1.22 -16.41 20.49
CA THR A 203 1.65 -15.02 20.34
C THR A 203 1.50 -14.18 21.61
N GLU A 204 0.55 -14.50 22.50
CA GLU A 204 0.32 -13.76 23.76
C GLU A 204 0.96 -14.45 24.99
N SER A 205 1.59 -15.61 24.81
CA SER A 205 2.08 -16.46 25.91
C SER A 205 3.04 -15.75 26.88
N VAL A 206 4.01 -15.00 26.35
CA VAL A 206 4.98 -14.23 27.16
C VAL A 206 4.27 -13.15 27.96
N TYR A 207 3.35 -12.42 27.32
CA TYR A 207 2.59 -11.35 27.94
C TYR A 207 1.68 -11.89 29.06
N VAL A 208 0.97 -12.98 28.79
CA VAL A 208 0.13 -13.69 29.78
C VAL A 208 0.96 -14.19 30.96
N SER A 209 2.12 -14.80 30.71
CA SER A 209 3.00 -15.29 31.78
C SER A 209 3.47 -14.17 32.71
N GLN A 210 3.77 -12.98 32.15
CA GLN A 210 4.10 -11.79 32.94
C GLN A 210 2.91 -11.31 33.77
N LEU A 211 1.68 -11.33 33.22
CA LEU A 211 0.47 -10.98 33.98
C LEU A 211 0.24 -11.93 35.15
N LEU A 212 0.38 -13.25 34.95
CA LEU A 212 0.24 -14.22 36.04
C LEU A 212 1.28 -13.97 37.15
N HIS A 213 2.52 -13.62 36.77
CA HIS A 213 3.57 -13.30 37.72
C HIS A 213 3.25 -12.08 38.58
N ILE A 214 2.78 -10.97 37.97
CA ILE A 214 2.44 -9.76 38.74
C ILE A 214 1.20 -9.92 39.62
N TYR A 215 0.24 -10.77 39.22
CA TYR A 215 -0.89 -11.11 40.06
C TYR A 215 -0.47 -11.96 41.25
N ALA A 216 0.40 -12.95 41.03
CA ALA A 216 0.94 -13.80 42.10
C ALA A 216 1.67 -12.97 43.17
N GLU A 217 2.45 -11.97 42.75
CA GLU A 217 3.12 -11.04 43.68
C GLU A 217 2.12 -10.26 44.53
N ARG A 218 1.09 -9.67 43.91
CA ARG A 218 0.09 -8.83 44.58
C ARG A 218 -0.80 -9.63 45.53
N SER A 219 -1.32 -10.77 45.08
CA SER A 219 -2.27 -11.59 45.85
C SER A 219 -1.58 -12.55 46.81
N ARG A 220 -0.27 -12.77 46.66
CA ARG A 220 0.51 -13.80 47.36
C ARG A 220 -0.07 -15.21 47.14
N GLN A 221 -0.68 -15.44 45.98
CA GLN A 221 -1.24 -16.72 45.56
C GLN A 221 -0.49 -17.25 44.33
N THR A 222 -0.56 -18.56 44.10
CA THR A 222 0.01 -19.19 42.90
C THR A 222 -1.04 -19.28 41.81
N PHE A 223 -0.70 -18.86 40.59
CA PHE A 223 -1.49 -19.07 39.38
C PHE A 223 -0.79 -20.14 38.53
N ARG A 224 -1.46 -21.25 38.25
CA ARG A 224 -0.94 -22.35 37.41
C ARG A 224 -1.08 -22.02 35.94
N ASP A 225 -2.22 -21.44 35.58
CA ASP A 225 -2.56 -21.08 34.21
C ASP A 225 -3.51 -19.87 34.17
N SER A 226 -3.95 -19.52 32.96
CA SER A 226 -4.89 -18.41 32.75
C SER A 226 -6.29 -18.65 33.31
N SER A 227 -6.70 -19.90 33.55
CA SER A 227 -8.02 -20.19 34.12
C SER A 227 -8.11 -19.74 35.58
N ASP A 228 -7.01 -19.88 36.33
CA ASP A 228 -6.87 -19.35 37.68
C ASP A 228 -7.02 -17.81 37.67
N ALA A 229 -6.39 -17.13 36.70
CA ALA A 229 -6.51 -15.67 36.59
C ALA A 229 -7.92 -15.22 36.19
N LEU A 230 -8.56 -15.90 35.24
CA LEU A 230 -9.90 -15.58 34.74
C LEU A 230 -10.99 -15.74 35.80
N SER A 231 -10.80 -16.69 36.72
CA SER A 231 -11.74 -16.98 37.82
C SER A 231 -11.45 -16.19 39.10
N HIS A 232 -10.30 -15.52 39.21
CA HIS A 232 -9.95 -14.73 40.38
C HIS A 232 -10.83 -13.48 40.52
N PRO A 233 -11.42 -13.21 41.71
CA PRO A 233 -12.37 -12.11 41.90
C PRO A 233 -11.74 -10.73 41.61
N ASP A 234 -10.49 -10.51 42.01
CA ASP A 234 -9.83 -9.20 41.84
C ASP A 234 -9.07 -9.03 40.52
N HIS A 235 -8.80 -10.12 39.78
CA HIS A 235 -7.87 -10.11 38.65
C HIS A 235 -8.49 -10.59 37.33
N GLY A 236 -9.65 -11.28 37.37
CA GLY A 236 -10.30 -11.81 36.19
C GLY A 236 -10.69 -10.75 35.16
N ASP A 237 -11.27 -9.64 35.62
CA ASP A 237 -11.64 -8.52 34.74
C ASP A 237 -10.41 -7.82 34.16
N HIS A 238 -9.41 -7.52 35.01
CA HIS A 238 -8.16 -6.92 34.55
C HIS A 238 -7.45 -7.83 33.53
N PHE A 239 -7.42 -9.15 33.74
CA PHE A 239 -6.82 -10.09 32.78
C PHE A 239 -7.56 -10.09 31.43
N ARG A 240 -8.90 -10.08 31.43
CA ARG A 240 -9.70 -9.94 30.20
C ARG A 240 -9.38 -8.63 29.46
N ASP A 241 -9.31 -7.53 30.19
CA ASP A 241 -8.98 -6.22 29.63
C ASP A 241 -7.57 -6.17 29.03
N GLN A 242 -6.58 -6.79 29.70
CA GLN A 242 -5.21 -6.86 29.18
C GLN A 242 -5.13 -7.70 27.91
N ARG A 243 -5.87 -8.82 27.82
CA ARG A 243 -5.95 -9.59 26.56
C ARG A 243 -6.56 -8.76 25.43
N ILE A 244 -7.64 -8.01 25.69
CA ILE A 244 -8.21 -7.08 24.71
C ILE A 244 -7.17 -6.06 24.25
N ARG A 245 -6.44 -5.43 25.18
CA ARG A 245 -5.39 -4.45 24.87
C ARG A 245 -4.26 -5.07 24.05
N PHE A 246 -3.87 -6.31 24.34
CA PHE A 246 -2.83 -7.02 23.59
C PHE A 246 -3.23 -7.20 22.12
N PHE A 247 -4.42 -7.72 21.85
CA PHE A 247 -4.89 -7.93 20.48
C PHE A 247 -5.22 -6.61 19.77
N ASP A 248 -5.74 -5.60 20.47
CA ASP A 248 -5.89 -4.25 19.91
C ASP A 248 -4.53 -3.64 19.51
N ALA A 249 -3.48 -3.84 20.30
CA ALA A 249 -2.13 -3.36 19.99
C ALA A 249 -1.51 -4.11 18.80
N MET A 250 -1.72 -5.43 18.70
CA MET A 250 -1.29 -6.24 17.56
C MET A 250 -1.95 -5.80 16.25
N GLU A 251 -3.28 -5.58 16.28
CA GLU A 251 -4.01 -5.14 15.09
C GLU A 251 -3.67 -3.69 14.73
N PHE A 252 -3.47 -2.83 15.73
CA PHE A 252 -2.93 -1.49 15.55
C PHE A 252 -1.61 -1.51 14.80
N GLU A 253 -0.64 -2.29 15.29
CA GLU A 253 0.68 -2.41 14.68
C GLU A 253 0.58 -2.89 13.23
N ARG A 254 -0.17 -3.96 12.99
CA ARG A 254 -0.38 -4.52 11.65
C ARG A 254 -0.97 -3.49 10.70
N PHE A 255 -2.06 -2.84 11.13
CA PHE A 255 -2.77 -1.85 10.31
C PHE A 255 -1.85 -0.69 9.91
N TYR A 256 -1.14 -0.09 10.86
CA TYR A 256 -0.28 1.05 10.56
C TYR A 256 0.99 0.63 9.80
N ARG A 257 1.54 -0.56 10.04
CA ARG A 257 2.66 -1.10 9.25
C ARG A 257 2.31 -1.21 7.77
N ASP A 258 1.10 -1.68 7.48
CA ASP A 258 0.66 -1.91 6.10
C ASP A 258 0.15 -0.62 5.42
N SER A 259 -0.26 0.39 6.21
CA SER A 259 -0.86 1.64 5.71
C SER A 259 0.03 2.87 5.79
N THR A 260 1.23 2.79 6.39
CA THR A 260 2.16 3.92 6.57
C THR A 260 3.58 3.58 6.12
N PRO A 261 4.48 4.58 5.94
CA PRO A 261 5.90 4.33 5.66
C PRO A 261 6.56 3.38 6.68
N LEU A 262 7.62 2.68 6.27
CA LEU A 262 8.20 1.56 7.05
C LEU A 262 8.67 1.98 8.45
N ASP A 263 9.15 3.19 8.57
CA ASP A 263 9.76 3.77 9.77
C ASP A 263 8.74 4.34 10.78
N TYR A 264 7.49 4.55 10.37
CA TYR A 264 6.50 5.25 11.21
C TYR A 264 6.12 4.44 12.45
N VAL A 265 5.88 3.14 12.31
CA VAL A 265 5.50 2.27 13.43
C VAL A 265 6.65 2.13 14.42
N ASP A 266 7.87 1.97 13.94
CA ASP A 266 9.05 1.82 14.79
C ASP A 266 9.36 3.12 15.54
N THR A 267 9.26 4.27 14.85
CA THR A 267 9.37 5.59 15.47
C THR A 267 8.30 5.78 16.54
N PHE A 268 7.04 5.41 16.24
CA PHE A 268 5.94 5.49 17.21
C PHE A 268 6.20 4.63 18.45
N LYS A 269 6.68 3.39 18.28
CA LYS A 269 7.05 2.51 19.40
C LYS A 269 8.16 3.12 20.26
N HIS A 270 9.16 3.73 19.62
CA HIS A 270 10.25 4.39 20.34
C HIS A 270 9.78 5.60 21.13
N GLU A 271 8.87 6.40 20.59
CA GLU A 271 8.27 7.53 21.29
C GLU A 271 7.39 7.08 22.47
N VAL A 272 6.58 6.03 22.29
CA VAL A 272 5.80 5.42 23.37
C VAL A 272 6.73 4.95 24.49
N TYR A 273 7.79 4.21 24.15
CA TYR A 273 8.79 3.74 25.10
C TYR A 273 9.43 4.90 25.87
N SER A 274 9.91 5.91 25.15
CA SER A 274 10.56 7.09 25.75
C SER A 274 9.60 7.88 26.65
N GLY A 275 8.31 7.91 26.33
CA GLY A 275 7.29 8.58 27.13
C GLY A 275 6.95 7.86 28.44
N VAL A 276 7.19 6.55 28.54
CA VAL A 276 6.81 5.76 29.73
C VAL A 276 8.01 5.24 30.53
N ILE A 277 9.22 5.27 29.99
CA ILE A 277 10.40 4.67 30.62
C ILE A 277 10.75 5.30 31.98
N ASP A 278 10.55 6.60 32.14
CA ASP A 278 10.81 7.27 33.42
C ASP A 278 9.76 6.90 34.47
N THR A 279 8.49 6.75 34.09
CA THR A 279 7.47 6.20 34.98
C THR A 279 7.82 4.76 35.36
N HIS A 280 8.30 3.95 34.42
CA HIS A 280 8.70 2.57 34.67
C HIS A 280 9.82 2.49 35.72
N ARG A 281 10.79 3.43 35.66
CA ARG A 281 11.95 3.49 36.57
C ARG A 281 11.64 4.03 37.97
N ARG A 282 10.46 4.62 38.20
CA ARG A 282 10.06 5.09 39.54
C ARG A 282 9.87 3.91 40.50
N GLN A 283 9.86 4.21 41.79
CA GLN A 283 9.46 3.24 42.80
C GLN A 283 7.94 3.01 42.74
N HIS A 284 7.54 1.75 42.82
CA HIS A 284 6.14 1.32 42.85
C HIS A 284 5.96 0.30 43.97
N LYS A 285 4.73 0.16 44.47
CA LYS A 285 4.40 -0.77 45.56
C LYS A 285 4.70 -2.23 45.20
N ASP A 286 4.47 -2.60 43.94
CA ASP A 286 4.67 -3.93 43.36
C ASP A 286 4.61 -3.81 41.83
N CYS A 287 4.79 -4.93 41.12
CA CYS A 287 4.80 -4.93 39.65
C CYS A 287 3.44 -4.62 39.02
N LEU A 288 2.32 -4.98 39.65
CA LEU A 288 0.98 -4.65 39.14
C LEU A 288 0.72 -3.13 39.20
N GLY A 289 1.08 -2.49 40.31
CA GLY A 289 0.99 -1.05 40.47
C GLY A 289 1.86 -0.29 39.47
N ARG A 290 3.03 -0.84 39.13
CA ARG A 290 3.87 -0.31 38.04
C ARG A 290 3.16 -0.42 36.69
N ALA A 291 2.56 -1.56 36.37
CA ALA A 291 1.84 -1.76 35.11
C ALA A 291 0.62 -0.83 34.97
N GLU A 292 -0.18 -0.68 36.03
CA GLU A 292 -1.33 0.23 36.10
C GLU A 292 -0.89 1.69 35.88
N HIS A 293 0.15 2.14 36.58
CA HIS A 293 0.68 3.49 36.44
C HIS A 293 1.23 3.77 35.02
N LEU A 294 1.84 2.78 34.37
CA LEU A 294 2.28 2.91 32.98
C LEU A 294 1.11 3.07 32.01
N LEU A 295 0.02 2.33 32.20
CA LEU A 295 -1.18 2.44 31.37
C LEU A 295 -1.89 3.79 31.56
N ASP A 296 -1.82 4.35 32.76
CA ASP A 296 -2.41 5.66 33.07
C ASP A 296 -1.54 6.84 32.65
N SER A 297 -0.24 6.62 32.44
CA SER A 297 0.70 7.67 32.06
C SER A 297 0.32 8.36 30.74
N PRO A 298 0.32 9.71 30.70
CA PRO A 298 0.12 10.44 29.46
C PRO A 298 1.34 10.26 28.55
N ILE A 299 1.13 9.70 27.36
CA ILE A 299 2.19 9.57 26.36
C ILE A 299 2.16 10.80 25.45
N ASN A 300 3.26 11.56 25.44
CA ASN A 300 3.46 12.66 24.49
C ASN A 300 4.13 12.12 23.23
N VAL A 301 3.31 11.76 22.25
CA VAL A 301 3.74 11.39 20.90
C VAL A 301 3.98 12.68 20.10
N SER A 302 4.92 12.66 19.14
CA SER A 302 5.20 13.79 18.24
C SER A 302 3.95 14.21 17.45
N ARG A 303 3.92 15.47 17.00
CA ARG A 303 2.72 16.03 16.33
C ARG A 303 2.38 15.30 15.03
N GLU A 304 3.38 14.77 14.34
CA GLU A 304 3.25 13.98 13.11
C GLU A 304 2.56 12.65 13.39
N LEU A 305 2.95 11.96 14.47
CA LEU A 305 2.42 10.65 14.82
C LEU A 305 1.14 10.68 15.69
N ARG A 306 0.78 11.84 16.25
CA ARG A 306 -0.49 12.05 17.01
C ARG A 306 -1.74 11.69 16.21
N ARG A 307 -1.70 11.79 14.88
CA ARG A 307 -2.83 11.43 14.01
C ARG A 307 -3.09 9.92 13.98
N PHE A 308 -2.04 9.12 14.22
CA PHE A 308 -2.11 7.66 14.28
C PHE A 308 -2.30 7.15 15.71
N SER A 309 -2.24 8.01 16.73
CA SER A 309 -2.48 7.61 18.12
C SER A 309 -3.96 7.27 18.35
N PRO A 310 -4.28 6.21 19.10
CA PRO A 310 -5.65 5.94 19.52
C PRO A 310 -6.15 7.12 20.36
N LYS A 311 -7.18 7.84 19.89
CA LYS A 311 -7.83 8.87 20.70
C LYS A 311 -8.36 8.20 21.97
N ARG A 312 -7.82 8.54 23.15
CA ARG A 312 -8.42 8.14 24.44
C ARG A 312 -9.88 8.61 24.42
N ARG A 313 -10.84 7.69 24.63
CA ARG A 313 -12.21 8.10 24.97
C ARG A 313 -12.08 9.00 26.19
N ARG A 314 -12.56 10.24 26.11
CA ARG A 314 -12.88 11.00 27.32
C ARG A 314 -13.83 10.09 28.11
N GLN A 315 -13.43 9.63 29.29
CA GLN A 315 -14.40 9.17 30.27
C GLN A 315 -15.37 10.34 30.45
N VAL A 316 -16.62 10.13 30.08
CA VAL A 316 -17.70 11.05 30.44
C VAL A 316 -17.81 10.95 31.96
N PRO A 317 -17.56 12.03 32.72
CA PRO A 317 -17.73 12.00 34.17
C PRO A 317 -19.20 11.69 34.50
N GLY A 318 -19.41 10.91 35.55
CA GLY A 318 -20.65 10.25 35.90
C GLY A 318 -21.94 11.03 35.69
N ALA A 319 -22.91 10.36 35.09
CA ALA A 319 -24.31 10.60 35.42
C ALA A 319 -24.57 9.90 36.77
N ILE A 320 -24.33 10.63 37.86
CA ILE A 320 -25.02 10.39 39.12
C ILE A 320 -26.31 11.21 39.04
N LYS A 321 -27.42 10.54 38.73
CA LYS A 321 -28.70 10.59 39.44
C LYS A 321 -29.69 9.61 38.82
#